data_AF-A0A930HL64-F1
#
_entry.id   AF-A0A930HL64-F1
#
_cell.length_a   1.000
_cell.length_b   1.000
_cell.length_c   1.000
_cell.angle_alpha   90.00
_cell.angle_beta   90.00
_cell.angle_gamma   90.00
#
_symmetry.space_group_name_H-M   'P 1'
#
loop_
_entity.id
_entity.type
_entity.pdbx_description
1 polymer ?
#
loop_
_entity_poly.entity_id
_entity_poly.type
_entity_poly.pdbx_seq_one_letter_code
_entity_poly.pdbx_strand_id
1 'polypeptide(L)' 'MITYGGVTEIFYMADDFCKFFDAMTAKYTLKPTGKRKYHRNSTMSKAEVMLIIILFHDSGYR' A
#
# COMPACT_ATOMS: atom_id res chain seq x y z
N MET A 1 -8.14 8.80 -18.27
CA MET A 1 -6.74 8.53 -18.68
C MET A 1 -5.83 9.27 -17.73
N ILE A 2 -5.26 8.56 -16.77
CA ILE A 2 -4.27 9.12 -15.83
C ILE A 2 -2.99 9.41 -16.61
N THR A 3 -2.44 10.61 -16.47
CA THR A 3 -1.15 11.00 -17.07
C THR A 3 0.01 10.52 -16.18
N TYR A 4 1.23 10.48 -16.72
CA TYR A 4 2.42 10.09 -15.93
C TYR A 4 2.59 10.93 -14.65
N GLY A 5 2.29 12.24 -14.72
CA GLY A 5 2.26 13.11 -13.55
C GLY A 5 1.24 12.66 -12.50
N GLY A 6 0.03 12.32 -12.94
CA GLY A 6 -1.01 11.79 -12.05
C GLY A 6 -0.65 10.46 -11.39
N VAL A 7 0.06 9.56 -12.09
CA VAL A 7 0.56 8.31 -11.48
C VAL A 7 1.55 8.61 -10.35
N THR A 8 2.44 9.58 -10.56
CA THR A 8 3.45 9.97 -9.57
C THR A 8 2.82 10.61 -8.34
N GLU A 9 1.83 11.48 -8.53
CA GLU A 9 1.07 12.10 -7.43
C GLU A 9 0.29 11.05 -6.63
N ILE A 10 -0.40 10.11 -7.29
CA ILE A 10 -1.12 9.02 -6.62
C ILE A 10 -0.15 8.15 -5.81
N PHE A 11 1.00 7.81 -6.39
CA PHE A 11 2.02 7.03 -5.69
C PHE A 11 2.52 7.76 -4.44
N TYR A 12 2.81 9.07 -4.54
CA TYR A 12 3.26 9.87 -3.42
C TYR A 12 2.20 9.92 -2.29
N MET A 13 0.93 10.15 -2.64
CA MET A 13 -0.17 10.13 -1.67
C MET A 13 -0.33 8.75 -1.02
N ALA A 14 -0.22 7.67 -1.80
CA ALA A 14 -0.31 6.31 -1.29
C ALA A 14 0.87 5.96 -0.35
N ASP A 15 2.08 6.41 -0.68
CA ASP A 15 3.28 6.18 0.14
C ASP A 15 3.20 6.91 1.48
N ASP A 16 2.79 8.18 1.48
CA ASP A 16 2.60 8.94 2.72
C ASP A 16 1.46 8.38 3.58
N PHE A 17 0.36 7.95 2.96
CA PHE A 17 -0.68 7.20 3.65
C PHE A 17 -0.16 5.89 4.26
N CYS A 18 0.61 5.10 3.50
CA CYS A 18 1.19 3.84 3.99
C CYS A 18 2.10 4.05 5.20
N LYS A 19 2.96 5.08 5.19
CA LYS A 19 3.82 5.41 6.34
C LYS A 19 3.00 5.75 7.58
N PHE A 20 1.98 6.59 7.42
CA PHE A 20 1.08 6.95 8.51
C PHE A 20 0.30 5.74 9.05
N PHE A 21 -0.25 4.93 8.14
CA PHE A 21 -0.97 3.71 8.47
C PHE A 21 -0.08 2.70 9.19
N ASP A 22 1.18 2.53 8.75
CA ASP A 22 2.14 1.63 9.39
C ASP A 22 2.52 2.08 10.80
N ALA A 23 2.69 3.39 11.00
CA ALA A 23 2.92 3.95 12.33
C ALA A 23 1.72 3.73 13.26
N MET A 24 0.49 3.96 12.78
CA MET A 24 -0.72 3.72 13.56
C MET A 24 -0.90 2.24 13.88
N THR A 25 -0.76 1.36 12.90
CA THR A 25 -0.93 -0.08 13.10
C THR A 25 0.13 -0.63 14.04
N ALA A 26 1.39 -0.18 13.96
CA ALA A 26 2.41 -0.60 14.91
C ALA A 26 2.06 -0.23 16.37
N LYS A 27 1.40 0.91 16.59
CA LYS A 27 1.02 1.40 17.92
C LYS A 27 -0.26 0.75 18.47
N TYR A 28 -1.26 0.55 17.62
CA TYR A 28 -2.61 0.21 18.04
C TYR A 28 -3.05 -1.22 17.71
N THR A 29 -2.29 -1.96 16.90
CA THR A 29 -2.64 -3.35 16.54
C THR A 29 -2.32 -4.30 17.68
N LEU A 30 -3.25 -5.21 17.98
CA LEU A 30 -3.01 -6.30 18.93
C LEU A 30 -1.84 -7.17 18.47
N LYS A 31 -0.99 -7.58 19.41
CA LYS A 31 0.11 -8.50 19.08
C LYS A 31 -0.46 -9.80 18.51
N PRO A 32 0.06 -10.30 17.38
CA PRO A 32 -0.40 -11.56 16.82
C PRO A 32 -0.14 -12.69 17.82
N THR A 33 -1.19 -13.44 18.16
CA THR A 33 -1.08 -14.63 19.01
C THR A 33 -0.93 -15.88 18.12
N GLY A 34 0.02 -16.75 18.46
CA GLY A 34 0.15 -18.08 17.86
C GLY A 34 0.63 -18.16 16.40
N LYS A 35 0.78 -17.05 15.67
CA LYS A 35 1.30 -17.04 14.29
C LYS A 35 2.74 -16.52 14.23
N ARG A 36 3.64 -17.33 13.66
CA ARG A 36 5.01 -16.90 13.38
C ARG A 36 5.01 -15.82 12.29
N LYS A 37 5.83 -14.79 12.46
CA LYS A 37 6.06 -13.79 11.41
C LYS A 37 6.67 -14.50 10.21
N TYR A 38 6.10 -14.26 9.03
CA TYR A 38 6.71 -14.71 7.78
C TYR A 38 8.11 -14.09 7.63
N HIS A 39 9.10 -14.89 7.24
CA HIS A 39 10.51 -14.50 7.33
C HIS A 39 10.99 -13.67 6.14
N ARG A 40 10.27 -13.69 5.02
CA ARG A 40 10.67 -13.01 3.78
C ARG A 40 9.90 -11.70 3.63
N ASN A 41 10.63 -10.64 3.29
CA ASN A 41 10.03 -9.35 2.94
C ASN A 41 9.29 -9.46 1.60
N SER A 42 8.21 -8.70 1.46
CA SER A 42 7.54 -8.55 0.16
C SER A 42 8.50 -7.93 -0.86
N THR A 43 8.41 -8.35 -2.11
CA THR A 43 9.13 -7.73 -3.23
C THR A 43 8.56 -6.35 -3.57
N MET A 44 7.28 -6.13 -3.27
CA MET A 44 6.57 -4.89 -3.55
C MET A 44 6.14 -4.20 -2.25
N SER A 45 6.29 -2.89 -2.20
CA SER A 45 5.83 -2.02 -1.11
C SER A 45 4.29 -1.93 -1.07
N LYS A 46 3.75 -1.54 0.08
CA LYS A 46 2.30 -1.34 0.22
C LYS A 46 1.78 -0.23 -0.70
N ALA A 47 2.58 0.81 -0.91
CA ALA A 47 2.27 1.92 -1.80
C ALA A 47 2.16 1.46 -3.26
N GLU A 48 3.10 0.65 -3.74
CA GLU A 48 3.03 0.05 -5.08
C GLU A 48 1.81 -0.86 -5.24
N VAL A 49 1.48 -1.67 -4.22
CA VAL A 49 0.26 -2.50 -4.24
C VAL A 49 -1.00 -1.63 -4.31
N MET A 50 -1.07 -0.57 -3.51
CA MET A 50 -2.20 0.38 -3.55
C MET A 50 -2.32 1.07 -4.90
N LEU A 51 -1.19 1.50 -5.49
CA LEU A 51 -1.16 2.10 -6.81
C LEU A 51 -1.74 1.15 -7.87
N ILE A 52 -1.33 -0.12 -7.88
CA ILE A 52 -1.86 -1.12 -8.82
C ILE A 52 -3.37 -1.27 -8.66
N ILE A 53 -3.89 -1.33 -7.43
CA ILE A 53 -5.33 -1.46 -7.17
C ILE A 53 -6.09 -0.23 -7.68
N ILE A 54 -5.57 0.98 -7.42
CA ILE A 54 -6.20 2.23 -7.86
C ILE A 54 -6.23 2.30 -9.39
N LEU A 55 -5.10 2.02 -10.04
CA LEU A 55 -5.00 2.03 -11.51
C LEU A 55 -5.86 0.94 -12.14
N PHE A 56 -5.93 -0.24 -11.53
CA PHE A 56 -6.80 -1.32 -11.99
C PHE A 56 -8.27 -0.91 -11.94
N HIS A 57 -8.70 -0.26 -10.85
CA HIS A 57 -10.07 0.23 -10.74
C HIS A 57 -10.38 1.36 -11.74
N ASP A 58 -9.46 2.32 -11.93
CA ASP A 58 -9.60 3.41 -12.91
C ASP A 58 -9.63 2.89 -14.35
N SER A 59 -8.94 1.78 -14.63
CA SER A 59 -8.93 1.16 -15.97
C SER A 59 -10.29 0.64 -16.42
N GLY A 60 -11.26 0.50 -15.51
CA GLY A 60 -12.59 -0.04 -15.80
C GLY A 60 -12.60 -1.55 -16.08
N TYR A 61 -11.47 -2.24 -15.88
CA TYR A 61 -11.38 -3.69 -15.95
C TYR A 61 -12.23 -4.32 -14.82
N ARG A 62 -13.09 -5.28 -15.19
CA ARG A 62 -14.02 -5.98 -14.28
C ARG A 62 -13.60 -7.43 -14.08
#